data_AF-F4HAE2-F1
#
_entry.id   AF-F4HAE2-F1
#
_cell.length_a   1.000
_cell.length_b   1.000
_cell.length_c   1.000
_cell.angle_alpha   90.00
_cell.angle_beta   90.00
_cell.angle_gamma   90.00
#
_symmetry.space_group_name_H-M   'P 1'
#
loop_
_entity.id
_entity.type
_entity.pdbx_description
1 polymer ?
#
loop_
_entity_poly.entity_id
_entity_poly.type
_entity_poly.pdbx_seq_one_letter_code
_entity_poly.pdbx_strand_id
1 'polypeptide(L)'
;MLPEIFSEQQIDFEKFRQLFANEIATNPDRYTLNWAGKSEAYQVLQTPTQQTLTPCEAESVDFAQSQNVFIEGENLEVLKILQKSYFNSVKMIYIDPPYNTTGNDFIYKDNFADSQADYAEKVGDKDEVGKLKRAFVKNSKENGHYHSN
;
A
#
# COMPACT_ATOMS: atom_id res chain seq x y z
N MET A 1 -1.62 -22.55 -7.77
CA MET A 1 -0.88 -22.90 -6.54
C MET A 1 0.26 -23.82 -6.93
N LEU A 2 1.48 -23.57 -6.43
CA LEU A 2 2.68 -24.38 -6.70
C LEU A 2 2.98 -25.21 -5.43
N PRO A 3 2.47 -26.44 -5.29
CA PRO A 3 2.64 -27.22 -4.06
C PRO A 3 4.09 -27.70 -3.86
N GLU A 4 4.84 -27.83 -4.95
CA GLU A 4 6.18 -28.43 -4.98
C GLU A 4 7.27 -27.56 -4.32
N ILE A 5 7.03 -26.25 -4.17
CA ILE A 5 7.96 -25.31 -3.51
C ILE A 5 7.79 -25.29 -1.98
N PHE A 6 6.85 -26.04 -1.43
CA PHE A 6 6.65 -26.12 0.02
C PHE A 6 7.23 -27.42 0.58
N SER A 7 8.03 -27.32 1.62
CA SER A 7 8.51 -28.45 2.42
C SER A 7 8.29 -28.13 3.89
N GLU A 8 7.63 -29.02 4.62
CA GLU A 8 7.38 -28.84 6.06
C GLU A 8 6.71 -27.50 6.43
N GLN A 9 5.74 -27.05 5.62
CA GLN A 9 5.04 -25.75 5.76
C GLN A 9 5.93 -24.50 5.61
N GLN A 10 7.17 -24.67 5.15
CA GLN A 10 8.09 -23.59 4.79
C GLN A 10 8.32 -23.55 3.27
N ILE A 11 8.69 -22.37 2.76
CA ILE A 11 9.06 -22.21 1.35
C ILE A 11 10.50 -22.73 1.16
N ASP A 12 10.64 -23.76 0.34
CA ASP A 12 11.92 -24.26 -0.12
C ASP A 12 12.42 -23.40 -1.29
N PHE A 13 13.29 -22.45 -0.98
CA PHE A 13 13.88 -21.54 -1.98
C PHE A 13 14.72 -22.27 -3.04
N GLU A 14 15.22 -23.47 -2.74
CA GLU A 14 16.02 -24.24 -3.68
C GLU A 14 15.15 -24.90 -4.74
N LYS A 15 14.02 -25.50 -4.32
CA LYS A 15 12.99 -25.99 -5.27
C LYS A 15 12.36 -24.86 -6.07
N PHE A 16 12.12 -23.70 -5.45
CA PHE A 16 11.65 -22.51 -6.17
C PHE A 16 12.66 -22.09 -7.25
N ARG A 17 13.94 -21.99 -6.91
CA ARG A 17 15.00 -21.66 -7.87
C ARG A 17 15.11 -22.70 -8.98
N GLN A 18 14.96 -23.99 -8.68
CA GLN A 18 15.01 -25.06 -9.68
C GLN A 18 13.83 -24.98 -10.66
N LEU A 19 12.61 -24.76 -10.17
CA LEU A 19 11.41 -24.66 -11.01
C LEU A 19 11.44 -23.44 -11.93
N PHE A 20 11.98 -22.32 -11.45
CA PHE A 20 12.00 -21.05 -12.21
C PHE A 20 13.41 -20.66 -12.69
N ALA A 21 14.36 -21.59 -12.71
CA ALA A 21 15.79 -21.30 -12.97
C ALA A 21 16.03 -20.49 -14.26
N ASN A 22 15.24 -20.77 -15.30
CA ASN A 22 15.35 -20.13 -16.61
C ASN A 22 14.45 -18.88 -16.75
N GLU A 23 13.55 -18.63 -15.79
CA GLU A 23 12.58 -17.53 -15.81
C GLU A 23 12.82 -16.48 -14.72
N ILE A 24 13.73 -16.74 -13.78
CA ILE A 24 14.18 -15.76 -12.79
C ILE A 24 15.08 -14.74 -13.50
N ALA A 25 14.50 -13.60 -13.87
CA ALA A 25 15.28 -12.50 -14.39
C ALA A 25 16.20 -11.93 -13.29
N THR A 26 17.51 -12.09 -13.48
CA THR A 26 18.61 -11.63 -12.63
C THR A 26 19.02 -10.18 -12.90
N ASN A 27 18.30 -9.50 -13.81
CA ASN A 27 18.69 -8.17 -14.26
C ASN A 27 18.53 -7.15 -13.11
N PRO A 28 19.62 -6.50 -12.64
CA PRO A 28 19.60 -5.62 -11.47
C PRO A 28 18.84 -4.31 -11.71
N ASP A 29 18.69 -3.91 -12.97
CA ASP A 29 18.06 -2.64 -13.34
C ASP A 29 16.56 -2.79 -13.56
N ARG A 30 15.84 -3.12 -12.49
CA ARG A 30 14.37 -3.00 -12.47
C ARG A 30 14.01 -1.67 -11.82
N TYR A 31 13.54 -0.73 -12.63
CA TYR A 31 12.92 0.48 -12.12
C TYR A 31 11.67 0.11 -11.35
N THR A 32 11.70 0.28 -10.03
CA THR A 32 10.55 0.12 -9.16
C THR A 32 10.27 1.44 -8.47
N LEU A 33 8.99 1.82 -8.42
CA LEU A 33 8.56 2.94 -7.58
C LEU A 33 8.51 2.45 -6.14
N ASN A 34 9.33 3.03 -5.27
CA ASN A 34 9.31 2.78 -3.83
C ASN A 34 8.95 4.07 -3.10
N TRP A 35 8.19 3.96 -2.01
CA TRP A 35 7.76 5.08 -1.18
C TRP A 35 7.50 4.60 0.24
N ALA A 36 7.63 5.51 1.21
CA ALA A 36 7.27 5.22 2.60
C ALA A 36 5.79 4.81 2.70
N GLY A 37 5.47 3.73 3.44
CA GLY A 37 4.10 3.24 3.57
C GLY A 37 3.67 2.23 2.51
N LYS A 38 4.52 1.89 1.52
CA LYS A 38 4.18 0.95 0.45
C LYS A 38 3.79 -0.43 0.98
N SER A 39 4.56 -0.97 1.91
CA SER A 39 4.33 -2.29 2.50
C SER A 39 3.03 -2.32 3.31
N GLU A 40 2.79 -1.27 4.08
CA GLU A 40 1.60 -1.07 4.89
C GLU A 40 0.35 -0.96 4.01
N ALA A 41 0.42 -0.22 2.89
CA ALA A 41 -0.66 -0.14 1.92
C ALA A 41 -1.05 -1.52 1.36
N TYR A 42 -0.08 -2.39 1.08
CA TYR A 42 -0.36 -3.76 0.66
C TYR A 42 -1.00 -4.61 1.76
N GLN A 43 -0.58 -4.45 3.02
CA GLN A 43 -1.20 -5.16 4.14
C GLN A 43 -2.67 -4.76 4.32
N VAL A 44 -2.98 -3.46 4.20
CA VAL A 44 -4.35 -2.94 4.30
C VAL A 44 -5.23 -3.47 3.17
N LEU A 45 -4.69 -3.56 1.95
CA LEU A 45 -5.39 -4.15 0.79
C LEU A 45 -5.72 -5.64 0.99
N GLN A 46 -4.82 -6.40 1.63
CA GLN A 46 -5.02 -7.83 1.91
C GLN A 46 -5.92 -8.10 3.12
N THR A 47 -6.17 -7.08 3.95
CA THR A 47 -7.00 -7.21 5.15
C THR A 47 -8.47 -7.38 4.75
N PRO A 48 -9.14 -8.48 5.18
CA PRO A 48 -10.56 -8.67 4.91
C PRO A 48 -11.41 -7.55 5.53
N THR A 49 -12.45 -7.14 4.81
CA THR A 49 -13.46 -6.23 5.36
C THR A 49 -14.35 -6.95 6.36
N GLN A 50 -14.74 -6.25 7.43
CA GLN A 50 -15.78 -6.69 8.38
C GLN A 50 -17.11 -5.97 8.14
N GLN A 51 -17.16 -5.08 7.15
CA GLN A 51 -18.34 -4.29 6.84
C GLN A 51 -19.27 -5.05 5.89
N THR A 52 -20.54 -4.66 5.91
CA THR A 52 -21.57 -5.18 4.99
C THR A 52 -22.42 -4.02 4.49
N LEU A 53 -23.00 -4.18 3.31
CA LEU A 53 -23.95 -3.22 2.74
C LEU A 53 -25.36 -3.51 3.27
N THR A 54 -26.08 -2.45 3.62
CA THR A 54 -27.49 -2.52 4.03
C THR A 54 -28.33 -1.72 3.03
N PRO A 55 -29.41 -2.28 2.47
CA PRO A 55 -30.27 -1.54 1.56
C PRO A 55 -31.01 -0.41 2.27
N CYS A 56 -31.10 0.77 1.63
CA CYS A 56 -31.88 1.91 2.11
C CYS A 56 -33.06 2.18 1.16
N GLU A 57 -34.15 1.44 1.32
CA GLU A 57 -35.32 1.57 0.42
C GLU A 57 -35.97 2.96 0.48
N ALA A 58 -35.95 3.61 1.65
CA ALA A 58 -36.58 4.91 1.86
C ALA A 58 -35.97 6.04 1.02
N GLU A 59 -34.67 5.98 0.73
CA GLU A 59 -33.95 6.96 -0.08
C GLU A 59 -33.74 6.49 -1.52
N SER A 60 -34.16 5.25 -1.82
CA SER A 60 -33.99 4.67 -3.14
C SER A 60 -35.09 5.12 -4.10
N VAL A 61 -34.68 5.44 -5.32
CA VAL A 61 -35.59 5.69 -6.43
C VAL A 61 -35.76 4.39 -7.21
N ASP A 62 -36.99 3.89 -7.29
CA ASP A 62 -37.34 2.65 -8.01
C ASP A 62 -36.49 1.43 -7.57
N PHE A 63 -36.47 1.18 -6.26
CA PHE A 63 -35.61 0.19 -5.62
C PHE A 63 -35.68 -1.22 -6.26
N ALA A 64 -36.87 -1.62 -6.74
CA ALA A 64 -37.07 -2.97 -7.26
C ALA A 64 -36.63 -3.16 -8.71
N GLN A 65 -36.58 -2.10 -9.54
CA GLN A 65 -36.31 -2.21 -10.98
C GLN A 65 -35.01 -1.53 -11.41
N SER A 66 -34.51 -0.56 -10.64
CA SER A 66 -33.29 0.17 -10.96
C SER A 66 -32.10 -0.77 -11.13
N GLN A 67 -31.30 -0.50 -12.17
CA GLN A 67 -30.01 -1.16 -12.42
C GLN A 67 -28.81 -0.34 -11.91
N ASN A 68 -29.08 0.86 -11.37
CA ASN A 68 -28.07 1.77 -10.85
C ASN A 68 -28.02 1.65 -9.33
N VAL A 69 -26.80 1.62 -8.79
CA VAL A 69 -26.55 1.51 -7.35
C VAL A 69 -25.75 2.71 -6.89
N PHE A 70 -26.24 3.37 -5.84
CA PHE A 70 -25.48 4.36 -5.08
C PHE A 70 -25.11 3.74 -3.73
N ILE A 71 -23.85 3.87 -3.32
CA ILE A 71 -23.34 3.30 -2.08
C ILE A 71 -22.66 4.42 -1.29
N GLU A 72 -23.10 4.60 -0.06
CA GLU A 72 -22.46 5.51 0.89
C GLU A 72 -21.51 4.71 1.80
N GLY A 73 -20.26 5.18 1.92
CA GLY A 73 -19.26 4.55 2.77
C GLY A 73 -17.83 4.97 2.42
N GLU A 74 -16.88 4.42 3.18
CA GLU A 74 -15.46 4.54 2.86
C GLU A 74 -15.15 3.69 1.61
N ASN A 75 -14.44 4.28 0.64
CA ASN A 75 -14.33 3.71 -0.70
C ASN A 75 -13.59 2.36 -0.74
N LEU A 76 -12.55 2.17 0.06
CA LEU A 76 -11.75 0.95 0.05
C LEU A 76 -12.56 -0.21 0.62
N GLU A 77 -13.29 0.02 1.71
CA GLU A 77 -14.17 -0.99 2.31
C GLU A 77 -15.32 -1.36 1.37
N VAL A 78 -15.95 -0.38 0.71
CA VAL A 78 -16.98 -0.63 -0.31
C VAL A 78 -16.42 -1.46 -1.47
N LEU A 79 -15.24 -1.10 -1.99
CA LEU A 79 -14.61 -1.84 -3.08
C LEU A 79 -14.25 -3.28 -2.69
N LYS A 80 -13.82 -3.52 -1.44
CA LYS A 80 -13.59 -4.88 -0.91
C LYS A 80 -14.86 -5.72 -0.91
N ILE A 81 -16.00 -5.14 -0.56
CA ILE A 81 -17.30 -5.84 -0.58
C ILE A 81 -17.70 -6.18 -2.03
N LEU A 82 -17.60 -5.19 -2.93
CA LEU A 82 -17.97 -5.35 -4.34
C LEU A 82 -17.05 -6.32 -5.11
N GLN A 83 -15.81 -6.51 -4.65
CA GLN A 83 -14.80 -7.34 -5.31
C GLN A 83 -15.32 -8.72 -5.70
N LYS A 84 -16.06 -9.39 -4.80
CA LYS A 84 -16.53 -10.77 -5.04
C LYS A 84 -17.64 -10.85 -6.10
N SER A 85 -18.62 -9.95 -6.03
CA SER A 85 -19.80 -9.99 -6.90
C SER A 85 -19.57 -9.36 -8.28
N TYR A 86 -18.66 -8.39 -8.37
CA TYR A 86 -18.39 -7.63 -9.58
C TYR A 86 -16.99 -7.87 -10.16
N PHE A 87 -16.33 -8.96 -9.76
CA PHE A 87 -15.03 -9.33 -10.30
C PHE A 87 -15.07 -9.40 -11.83
N ASN A 88 -14.15 -8.72 -12.51
CA ASN A 88 -14.08 -8.63 -13.98
C ASN A 88 -15.37 -8.19 -14.69
N SER A 89 -16.29 -7.53 -13.99
CA SER A 89 -17.60 -7.12 -14.54
C SER A 89 -17.66 -5.65 -14.91
N VAL A 90 -16.70 -4.84 -14.46
CA VAL A 90 -16.67 -3.38 -14.67
C VAL A 90 -15.98 -3.04 -15.98
N LYS A 91 -16.70 -2.37 -16.90
CA LYS A 91 -16.18 -1.96 -18.22
C LYS A 91 -15.32 -0.69 -18.18
N MET A 92 -15.69 0.27 -17.33
CA MET A 92 -15.05 1.59 -17.25
C MET A 92 -15.12 2.09 -15.80
N ILE A 93 -14.01 2.67 -15.34
CA ILE A 93 -13.91 3.34 -14.05
C ILE A 93 -13.53 4.79 -14.32
N TYR A 94 -14.32 5.73 -13.79
CA TYR A 94 -14.00 7.15 -13.78
C TYR A 94 -13.92 7.60 -12.33
N ILE A 95 -12.79 8.21 -11.95
CA ILE A 95 -12.54 8.74 -10.61
C ILE A 95 -11.91 10.11 -10.74
N ASP A 96 -12.33 11.03 -9.87
CA ASP A 96 -11.74 12.36 -9.70
C ASP A 96 -11.18 12.44 -8.26
N PRO A 97 -10.05 11.78 -7.98
CA PRO A 97 -9.45 11.84 -6.66
C PRO A 97 -8.91 13.25 -6.39
N PRO A 98 -8.85 13.68 -5.13
CA PRO A 98 -8.28 14.98 -4.78
C PRO A 98 -6.83 15.09 -5.26
N TYR A 99 -6.51 16.24 -5.87
CA TYR A 99 -5.17 16.52 -6.38
C TYR A 99 -4.26 16.98 -5.24
N ASN A 100 -3.08 16.37 -5.13
CA ASN A 100 -2.03 16.75 -4.16
C ASN A 100 -1.36 18.09 -4.55
N THR A 101 -2.15 19.16 -4.60
CA THR A 101 -1.68 20.52 -4.87
C THR A 101 -1.17 21.15 -3.57
N THR A 102 -0.09 21.92 -3.67
CA THR A 102 0.68 22.48 -2.53
C THR A 102 -0.08 23.55 -1.72
N GLY A 103 -1.38 23.74 -1.98
CA GLY A 103 -2.24 24.69 -1.31
C GLY A 103 -3.59 24.08 -1.01
N ASN A 104 -3.76 23.63 0.23
CA ASN A 104 -5.03 23.43 0.92
C ASN A 104 -6.08 22.56 0.21
N ASP A 105 -5.93 21.23 0.10
CA ASP A 105 -7.12 20.32 0.08
C ASP A 105 -6.80 18.81 0.12
N PHE A 106 -5.70 18.37 0.74
CA PHE A 106 -5.53 16.94 1.06
C PHE A 106 -5.11 16.74 2.51
N ILE A 107 -6.05 16.23 3.31
CA ILE A 107 -5.84 15.86 4.73
C ILE A 107 -5.44 14.38 4.79
N TYR A 108 -4.31 14.04 4.16
CA TYR A 108 -3.49 12.96 4.70
C TYR A 108 -2.37 13.62 5.49
N LYS A 109 -1.91 13.01 6.60
CA LYS A 109 -0.77 13.57 7.34
C LYS A 109 0.45 13.59 6.42
N ASP A 110 0.70 14.74 5.81
CA ASP A 110 1.89 15.06 4.99
C ASP A 110 3.19 14.93 5.78
N ASN A 111 3.08 14.79 7.10
CA ASN A 111 4.21 14.62 7.99
C ASN A 111 4.37 13.16 8.44
N PHE A 112 5.06 12.37 7.62
CA PHE A 112 5.76 11.16 8.05
C PHE A 112 7.20 11.47 8.49
N ALA A 113 7.57 12.75 8.69
CA ALA A 113 8.87 13.05 9.25
C ALA A 113 8.85 12.57 10.71
N ASP A 114 9.29 11.32 10.90
CA ASP A 114 9.91 10.91 12.14
C ASP A 114 10.94 11.99 12.46
N SER A 115 10.87 12.55 13.67
CA SER A 115 11.91 13.48 14.08
C SER A 115 13.26 12.75 13.94
N GLN A 116 14.34 13.49 13.68
CA GLN A 116 15.67 12.88 13.55
C GLN A 116 16.04 12.04 14.79
N ALA A 117 15.40 12.33 15.93
CA ALA A 117 15.49 11.53 17.16
C ALA A 117 14.72 10.20 17.07
N ASP A 118 13.47 10.20 16.61
CA ASP A 118 12.62 9.00 16.50
C ASP A 118 13.16 8.01 15.46
N TYR A 119 13.69 8.51 14.34
CA TYR A 119 14.37 7.68 13.33
C TYR A 119 15.65 7.05 13.89
N ALA A 120 16.47 7.82 14.62
CA ALA A 120 17.71 7.32 15.23
C ALA A 120 17.45 6.26 16.32
N GLU A 121 16.30 6.32 17.00
CA GLU A 121 15.88 5.34 17.99
C GLU A 121 15.41 4.04 17.33
N LYS A 122 14.57 4.13 16.27
CA LYS A 122 14.10 2.96 15.51
C LYS A 122 15.23 2.22 14.77
N VAL A 123 16.27 2.92 14.32
CA VAL A 123 17.42 2.34 13.61
C VAL A 123 18.47 1.74 14.58
N GLY A 124 18.30 1.92 15.90
CA GLY A 124 19.20 1.35 16.91
C GLY A 124 20.57 2.04 16.99
N ASP A 125 20.62 3.33 16.65
CA ASP A 125 21.87 4.07 16.40
C ASP A 125 22.48 4.70 17.66
N LYS A 126 21.92 4.45 18.84
CA LYS A 126 22.43 4.93 20.13
C LYS A 126 22.68 3.78 21.11
N ASP A 127 23.83 3.82 21.76
CA ASP A 127 24.12 3.03 22.96
C ASP A 127 23.53 3.68 24.23
N GLU A 128 23.49 2.95 25.34
CA GLU A 128 22.88 3.36 26.63
C GLU A 128 23.47 4.64 27.25
N VAL A 129 24.51 5.21 26.64
CA VAL A 129 25.20 6.43 27.08
C VAL A 129 25.03 7.58 26.06
N GLY A 130 24.22 7.38 25.02
CA GLY A 130 23.79 8.42 24.08
C GLY A 130 24.79 8.80 22.98
N LYS A 131 25.76 7.94 22.65
CA LYS A 131 26.68 8.18 21.53
C LYS A 131 26.26 7.41 20.27
N LEU A 132 26.56 8.02 19.11
CA LEU A 132 26.26 7.47 17.78
C LEU A 132 27.28 6.37 17.41
N LYS A 133 26.80 5.19 17.00
CA LYS A 133 27.66 4.02 16.72
C LYS A 133 28.43 4.07 15.40
N ARG A 134 28.08 4.96 14.45
CA ARG A 134 28.84 5.13 13.19
C ARG A 134 28.97 6.59 12.79
N ALA A 135 30.21 7.02 12.59
CA ALA A 135 30.57 8.33 12.10
C ALA A 135 30.29 8.42 10.60
N PHE A 136 29.23 9.13 10.21
CA PHE A 136 29.03 9.56 8.82
C PHE A 136 29.00 11.10 8.75
N VAL A 137 29.83 11.62 7.84
CA VAL A 137 29.99 13.04 7.53
C VAL A 137 28.70 13.57 6.90
N LYS A 138 28.22 14.72 7.38
CA LYS A 138 26.98 15.38 6.97
C LYS A 138 27.18 16.13 5.65
N ASN A 139 26.43 15.81 4.60
CA ASN A 139 26.43 16.60 3.35
C ASN A 139 25.55 17.86 3.54
N SER A 140 26.01 19.02 3.03
CA SER A 140 25.32 20.31 3.21
C SER A 140 24.07 20.47 2.35
N LYS A 141 23.07 21.17 2.89
CA LYS A 141 21.75 21.46 2.31
C LYS A 141 21.83 22.47 1.15
N GLU A 142 22.23 22.05 -0.04
CA GLU A 142 22.11 22.96 -1.20
C GLU A 142 21.47 22.41 -2.48
N ASN A 143 20.99 21.16 -2.56
CA ASN A 143 20.13 20.77 -3.68
C ASN A 143 19.25 19.57 -3.33
N GLY A 144 17.95 19.68 -3.55
CA GLY A 144 17.01 18.55 -3.44
C GLY A 144 15.66 18.92 -2.81
N HIS A 145 14.95 19.87 -3.41
CA HIS A 145 13.53 20.08 -3.12
C HIS A 145 12.69 19.31 -4.15
N TYR A 146 11.80 18.46 -3.63
CA TYR A 146 10.69 17.72 -4.27
C TYR A 146 10.92 16.27 -4.74
N HIS A 147 9.88 15.49 -4.43
CA HIS A 147 9.69 14.04 -4.42
C HIS A 147 10.21 13.33 -3.17
N SER A 148 9.26 12.67 -2.48
CA SER A 148 9.48 11.78 -1.35
C SER A 148 10.49 10.69 -1.72
N ASN A 149 11.56 10.60 -0.92
CA ASN A 149 12.23 9.34 -0.65
C ASN A 149 11.31 8.44 0.19
#